data_AF-A0A2C5XD35-F1
#
_entry.id   AF-A0A2C5XD35-F1
#
_cell.length_a   1.000
_cell.length_b   1.000
_cell.length_c   1.000
_cell.angle_alpha   90.00
_cell.angle_beta   90.00
_cell.angle_gamma   90.00
#
_symmetry.space_group_name_H-M   'P 1'
#
loop_
_entity.id
_entity.type
_entity.pdbx_description
1 polymer ?
#
loop_
_entity_poly.entity_id
_entity_poly.type
_entity_poly.pdbx_seq_one_letter_code
_entity_poly.pdbx_strand_id
1 'polypeptide(L)'
;MFGSEFDDLLDETHRSVILVPPNLGPQIDATNSWTYDLINNGVYKAGFATTASAYETHVVALFQALDRAEAQLVSVRSQGPYYFGAVLTEADIRL
;
A
#
# COMPACT_ATOMS: atom_id res chain seq x y z
N MET A 1 -7.19 2.57 -14.28
CA MET A 1 -8.46 2.23 -14.95
C MET A 1 -9.65 2.68 -14.09
N PHE A 2 -9.99 2.00 -12.98
CA PHE A 2 -11.23 2.33 -12.26
C PHE A 2 -11.25 3.73 -11.61
N GLY A 3 -10.09 4.32 -11.31
CA GLY A 3 -10.02 5.64 -10.69
C GLY A 3 -10.30 6.84 -11.60
N SER A 4 -10.59 6.63 -12.89
CA SER A 4 -10.89 7.75 -13.82
C SER A 4 -11.71 7.35 -15.05
N GLU A 5 -11.66 6.09 -15.49
CA GLU A 5 -12.27 5.65 -16.77
C GLU A 5 -13.80 5.68 -16.77
N PHE A 6 -14.43 5.93 -15.61
CA PHE A 6 -15.88 6.02 -15.47
C PHE A 6 -16.36 7.39 -14.98
N ASP A 7 -15.47 8.39 -14.93
CA ASP A 7 -15.78 9.71 -14.35
C ASP A 7 -16.97 10.40 -15.01
N ASP A 8 -17.18 10.18 -16.32
CA ASP A 8 -18.30 10.72 -17.08
C ASP A 8 -19.67 10.13 -16.67
N LEU A 9 -19.67 8.96 -16.01
CA LEU A 9 -20.87 8.29 -15.52
C LEU A 9 -21.18 8.60 -14.04
N LEU A 10 -20.26 9.25 -13.33
CA LEU A 10 -20.36 9.50 -11.89
C LEU A 10 -20.93 10.89 -11.58
N ASP A 11 -21.63 11.01 -10.45
CA ASP A 11 -21.90 12.31 -9.84
C ASP A 11 -20.61 12.93 -9.26
N GLU A 12 -20.69 14.23 -8.96
CA GLU A 12 -19.53 15.00 -8.49
C GLU A 12 -18.92 14.47 -7.19
N THR A 13 -19.74 13.96 -6.27
CA THR A 13 -19.25 13.43 -5.00
C THR A 13 -18.35 12.22 -5.21
N HIS A 14 -18.69 11.34 -6.14
CA HIS A 14 -17.87 10.16 -6.45
C HIS A 14 -16.71 10.47 -7.38
N ARG A 15 -16.91 11.34 -8.39
CA ARG A 15 -15.85 11.78 -9.31
C ARG A 15 -14.71 12.50 -8.59
N SER A 16 -15.00 13.21 -7.50
CA SER A 16 -13.99 13.95 -6.73
C SER A 16 -13.07 13.06 -5.88
N VAL A 17 -13.29 11.73 -5.84
CA VAL A 17 -12.43 10.78 -5.13
C VAL A 17 -11.19 10.47 -5.97
N ILE A 18 -10.07 11.10 -5.64
CA ILE A 18 -8.79 10.90 -6.33
C ILE A 18 -7.83 10.06 -5.49
N LEU A 19 -7.72 8.77 -5.82
CA LEU A 19 -6.87 7.81 -5.09
C LEU A 19 -5.39 7.83 -5.49
N VAL A 20 -5.07 8.44 -6.64
CA VAL A 20 -3.69 8.64 -7.10
C VAL A 20 -3.46 10.12 -7.39
N PRO A 21 -3.33 10.98 -6.35
CA PRO A 21 -3.04 12.39 -6.55
C PRO A 21 -1.74 12.59 -7.36
N PRO A 22 -1.70 13.50 -8.35
CA PRO A 22 -0.54 13.65 -9.25
C PRO A 22 0.80 13.88 -8.53
N ASN A 23 0.78 14.57 -7.38
CA ASN A 23 1.96 14.85 -6.57
C ASN A 23 2.45 13.65 -5.75
N LEU A 24 1.62 12.61 -5.58
CA LEU A 24 1.95 11.40 -4.82
C LEU A 24 2.15 10.16 -5.71
N GLY A 25 1.75 10.19 -6.98
CA GLY A 25 1.83 9.05 -7.91
C GLY A 25 3.15 8.27 -7.84
N PRO A 26 4.33 8.91 -8.02
CA PRO A 26 5.61 8.21 -7.96
C PRO A 26 5.90 7.55 -6.59
N GLN A 27 5.45 8.15 -5.49
CA GLN A 27 5.61 7.60 -4.15
C GLN A 27 4.66 6.42 -3.93
N ILE A 28 3.43 6.51 -4.43
CA ILE A 28 2.44 5.42 -4.41
C ILE A 28 2.99 4.22 -5.17
N ASP A 29 3.50 4.41 -6.39
CA ASP A 29 4.04 3.32 -7.21
C ASP A 29 5.23 2.63 -6.52
N ALA A 30 6.16 3.43 -5.98
CA ALA A 30 7.30 2.90 -5.25
C ALA A 30 6.86 2.11 -4.01
N THR A 31 5.91 2.65 -3.24
CA THR A 31 5.36 1.99 -2.06
C THR A 31 4.67 0.68 -2.43
N ASN A 32 3.74 0.73 -3.38
CA ASN A 32 2.98 -0.42 -3.85
C ASN A 32 3.87 -1.54 -4.39
N SER A 33 5.01 -1.21 -5.00
CA SER A 33 5.93 -2.23 -5.49
C SER A 33 6.52 -3.09 -4.37
N TRP A 34 6.99 -2.48 -3.27
CA TRP A 34 7.61 -3.24 -2.19
C TRP A 34 6.58 -3.82 -1.23
N THR A 35 5.45 -3.14 -0.97
CA THR A 35 4.37 -3.68 -0.14
C THR A 35 3.74 -4.90 -0.83
N TYR A 36 3.58 -4.87 -2.15
CA TYR A 36 3.15 -6.03 -2.90
C TYR A 36 4.10 -7.22 -2.72
N ASP A 37 5.39 -7.02 -2.95
CA ASP A 37 6.35 -8.13 -2.93
C ASP A 37 6.59 -8.71 -1.53
N LEU A 38 6.66 -7.84 -0.52
CA LEU A 38 7.11 -8.19 0.83
C LEU A 38 5.98 -8.34 1.84
N ILE A 39 4.81 -7.72 1.61
CA ILE A 39 3.65 -7.81 2.50
C ILE A 39 2.53 -8.60 1.84
N ASN A 40 1.88 -8.06 0.79
CA ASN A 40 0.69 -8.67 0.20
C ASN A 40 0.98 -10.07 -0.36
N ASN A 41 2.09 -10.23 -1.09
CA ASN A 41 2.57 -11.53 -1.54
C ASN A 41 3.47 -12.20 -0.50
N GLY A 42 4.09 -11.42 0.39
CA GLY A 42 4.96 -11.93 1.46
C GLY A 42 4.25 -12.91 2.40
N VAL A 43 3.00 -12.63 2.77
CA VAL A 43 2.19 -13.56 3.58
C VAL A 43 1.97 -14.90 2.88
N TYR A 44 1.78 -14.91 1.55
CA TYR A 44 1.64 -16.14 0.77
C TYR A 44 2.98 -16.88 0.63
N LYS A 45 4.08 -16.15 0.37
CA LYS A 45 5.43 -16.73 0.30
C LYS A 45 5.80 -17.44 1.62
N ALA A 46 5.47 -16.84 2.76
CA ALA A 46 5.66 -17.45 4.06
C ALA A 46 4.69 -18.62 4.29
N GLY A 47 3.38 -18.41 4.05
CA GLY A 47 2.34 -19.40 4.35
C GLY A 47 2.36 -20.65 3.46
N PHE A 48 2.82 -20.54 2.22
CA PHE A 48 2.94 -21.65 1.27
C PHE A 48 4.35 -22.25 1.19
N ALA A 49 5.28 -21.80 2.04
CA ALA A 49 6.60 -22.37 2.11
C ALA A 49 6.54 -23.86 2.49
N THR A 50 7.21 -24.72 1.71
CA THR A 50 7.28 -26.16 1.95
C THR A 50 8.53 -26.58 2.73
N THR A 51 9.39 -25.63 3.09
CA THR A 51 10.59 -25.84 3.89
C THR A 51 10.71 -24.79 4.98
N ALA A 52 11.30 -25.16 6.12
CA ALA A 52 11.50 -24.24 7.25
C ALA A 52 12.35 -23.03 6.86
N SER A 53 13.45 -23.24 6.11
CA SER A 53 14.33 -22.14 5.70
C SER A 53 13.64 -21.13 4.76
N ALA A 54 12.78 -21.59 3.85
CA ALA A 54 12.00 -20.70 3.00
C ALA A 54 10.96 -19.91 3.83
N TYR A 55 10.28 -20.58 4.77
CA TYR A 55 9.37 -19.91 5.70
C TYR A 55 10.10 -18.82 6.50
N GLU A 56 11.21 -19.17 7.15
CA GLU A 56 12.01 -18.25 7.97
C GLU A 56 12.49 -17.03 7.16
N THR A 57 12.96 -17.25 5.94
CA THR A 57 13.40 -16.17 5.05
C THR A 57 12.25 -15.20 4.75
N HIS A 58 11.09 -15.73 4.35
CA HIS A 58 9.96 -14.89 3.95
C HIS A 58 9.25 -14.24 5.13
N VAL A 59 9.11 -14.91 6.26
CA VAL A 59 8.49 -14.33 7.45
C VAL A 59 9.35 -13.22 8.03
N VAL A 60 10.68 -13.37 8.07
CA VAL A 60 11.58 -12.29 8.53
C VAL A 60 11.48 -11.07 7.61
N ALA A 61 11.50 -11.28 6.29
CA ALA A 61 11.36 -10.20 5.32
C ALA A 61 10.00 -9.49 5.43
N LEU A 62 8.91 -10.24 5.66
CA LEU A 62 7.57 -9.69 5.91
C LEU A 62 7.57 -8.77 7.13
N PHE A 63 8.10 -9.21 8.27
CA PHE A 63 8.11 -8.39 9.48
C PHE A 63 9.00 -7.14 9.34
N GLN A 64 10.14 -7.24 8.66
CA GLN A 64 10.97 -6.07 8.33
C GLN A 64 10.22 -5.05 7.45
N ALA A 65 9.38 -5.53 6.52
CA ALA A 65 8.55 -4.68 5.68
C ALA A 65 7.40 -4.04 6.49
N LEU A 66 6.80 -4.76 7.44
CA LEU A 66 5.81 -4.21 8.36
C LEU A 66 6.41 -3.13 9.27
N ASP A 67 7.62 -3.33 9.79
CA ASP A 67 8.34 -2.30 10.57
C ASP A 67 8.60 -1.03 9.74
N ARG A 68 8.95 -1.20 8.46
CA ARG A 68 9.08 -0.07 7.52
C ARG A 68 7.75 0.66 7.32
N ALA A 69 6.66 -0.07 7.13
CA ALA A 69 5.32 0.53 6.96
C ALA A 69 4.90 1.29 8.22
N GLU A 70 5.11 0.72 9.40
CA GLU A 70 4.84 1.36 10.69
C GLU A 70 5.65 2.65 10.85
N ALA A 71 6.96 2.63 10.55
CA ALA A 71 7.78 3.83 10.63
C ALA A 71 7.29 4.95 9.70
N GLN A 72 6.79 4.61 8.51
CA GLN A 72 6.20 5.57 7.59
C GLN A 72 4.88 6.14 8.13
N LEU A 73 3.97 5.29 8.62
CA LEU A 73 2.71 5.72 9.24
C LEU A 73 2.94 6.64 10.45
N VAL A 74 3.90 6.31 11.31
CA VAL A 74 4.28 7.16 12.44
C VAL A 74 4.79 8.52 11.97
N SER A 75 5.59 8.56 10.90
CA SER A 75 6.20 9.81 10.39
C SER A 75 5.17 10.84 9.90
N VAL A 76 4.01 10.37 9.42
CA VAL A 76 2.93 11.22 8.89
C VAL A 76 1.72 11.33 9.84
N ARG A 77 1.74 10.67 11.00
CA ARG A 77 0.60 10.58 11.93
C ARG A 77 0.02 11.92 12.35
N SER A 78 0.84 12.97 12.46
CA SER A 78 0.38 14.33 12.80
C SER A 78 -0.38 15.01 11.66
N GLN A 79 -0.23 14.52 10.43
CA GLN A 79 -0.84 15.06 9.21
C GLN A 79 -2.17 14.37 8.89
N GLY A 80 -2.37 13.14 9.36
CA GLY A 80 -3.62 12.40 9.21
C GLY A 80 -3.43 10.90 9.45
N PRO A 81 -4.52 10.12 9.32
CA PRO A 81 -4.52 8.70 9.66
C PRO A 81 -4.04 7.78 8.51
N TYR A 82 -3.77 8.33 7.32
CA TYR A 82 -3.45 7.56 6.12
C TYR A 82 -1.94 7.47 5.88
N TYR A 83 -1.55 6.59 4.96
CA TYR A 83 -0.16 6.24 4.65
C TYR A 83 0.69 7.45 4.23
N PHE A 84 0.07 8.40 3.51
CA PHE A 84 0.68 9.68 3.12
C PHE A 84 0.06 10.88 3.87
N GLY A 85 -0.51 10.64 5.04
CA GLY A 85 -1.04 11.67 5.94
C GLY A 85 -2.54 11.91 5.79
N ALA A 86 -2.92 13.03 5.17
CA ALA A 86 -4.29 13.55 5.26
C ALA A 86 -5.31 12.88 4.33
N VAL A 87 -4.86 12.30 3.22
CA VAL A 87 -5.73 11.80 2.16
C VAL A 87 -5.60 10.29 1.99
N LEU A 88 -6.74 9.61 1.80
CA LEU A 88 -6.77 8.21 1.40
C LEU A 88 -6.24 8.07 -0.03
N THR A 89 -5.35 7.11 -0.26
CA THR A 89 -4.74 6.84 -1.56
C THR A 89 -4.86 5.36 -1.94
N GLU A 90 -4.45 5.01 -3.16
CA GLU A 90 -4.36 3.61 -3.59
C GLU A 90 -3.45 2.79 -2.67
N ALA A 91 -2.39 3.39 -2.11
CA ALA A 91 -1.48 2.68 -1.21
C ALA A 91 -2.19 2.16 0.05
N ASP A 92 -3.13 2.94 0.60
CA ASP A 92 -3.94 2.55 1.76
C ASP A 92 -4.90 1.40 1.45
N ILE A 93 -5.43 1.35 0.22
CA ILE A 93 -6.37 0.31 -0.21
C ILE A 93 -5.65 -1.03 -0.40
N ARG A 94 -4.40 -0.98 -0.85
CA ARG A 94 -3.62 -2.16 -1.22
C ARG A 94 -2.84 -2.77 -0.06
N LEU A 95 -2.49 -1.98 0.96
CA LEU A 95 -1.77 -2.46 2.14
C LEU A 95 -2.68 -3.30 3.04
#